data_AF-A0A7S1RTK8-F1
#
_entry.id   AF-A0A7S1RTK8-F1
#
_cell.length_a   1.000
_cell.length_b   1.000
_cell.length_c   1.000
_cell.angle_alpha   90.00
_cell.angle_beta   90.00
_cell.angle_gamma   90.00
#
_symmetry.space_group_name_H-M   'P 1'
#
loop_
_entity.id
_entity.type
_entity.pdbx_description
1 polymer ?
#
loop_
_entity_poly.entity_id
_entity_poly.type
_entity_poly.pdbx_seq_one_letter_code
_entity_poly.pdbx_strand_id
1 'polypeptide(L)'
;FVERRLGMPVYRANGNDLASVYSTTKAAADGARLRGEPVVLVFDEITRRFGHAATDRQDAYLTEEQIAEMEARNVLAHECARAVEQGVTTYADLLGRFDALAAMVEDAFDAASLEPKVASREA
;
A
#
# COMPACT_ATOMS: atom_id res chain seq x y z
N PHE A 1 -23.47 3.58 -0.09
CA PHE A 1 -23.38 2.67 -1.26
C PHE A 1 -22.77 1.29 -0.94
N VAL A 2 -22.08 1.09 0.20
CA VAL A 2 -21.47 -0.20 0.58
C VAL A 2 -21.79 -0.59 2.03
N GLU A 3 -22.97 -0.26 2.57
CA GLU A 3 -23.33 -0.70 3.92
C GLU A 3 -23.85 -2.15 3.94
N ARG A 4 -24.39 -2.62 2.80
CA ARG A 4 -24.59 -4.04 2.47
C ARG A 4 -24.41 -4.21 0.97
N ARG A 5 -23.37 -4.93 0.54
CA ARG A 5 -23.25 -5.32 -0.86
C ARG A 5 -23.70 -6.77 -0.99
N LEU A 6 -24.83 -6.99 -1.65
CA LEU A 6 -25.33 -8.32 -2.00
C LEU A 6 -25.50 -9.28 -0.80
N GLY A 7 -25.82 -8.75 0.40
CA GLY A 7 -26.02 -9.55 1.62
C GLY A 7 -24.73 -9.97 2.34
N MET A 8 -23.56 -9.59 1.86
CA MET A 8 -22.27 -9.92 2.50
C MET A 8 -21.96 -8.97 3.66
N PRO A 9 -21.37 -9.46 4.76
CA PRO A 9 -20.80 -8.61 5.80
C PRO A 9 -19.75 -7.66 5.23
N VAL A 10 -19.81 -6.39 5.63
CA VAL A 10 -18.86 -5.36 5.20
C VAL A 10 -18.00 -4.91 6.39
N TYR A 11 -16.69 -4.95 6.19
CA TYR A 11 -15.67 -4.46 7.10
C TYR A 11 -15.02 -3.22 6.49
N ARG A 12 -14.76 -2.18 7.30
CA ARG A 12 -14.18 -0.92 6.83
C ARG A 12 -12.96 -0.57 7.68
N ALA A 13 -11.84 -0.29 7.02
CA ALA A 13 -10.61 0.14 7.67
C ALA A 13 -10.22 1.52 7.16
N ASN A 14 -9.59 2.32 8.01
CA ASN A 14 -8.86 3.49 7.54
C ASN A 14 -7.58 3.01 6.85
N GLY A 15 -7.49 3.19 5.54
CA GLY A 15 -6.35 2.77 4.72
C GLY A 15 -5.05 3.54 4.99
N ASN A 16 -5.14 4.67 5.71
CA ASN A 16 -3.97 5.43 6.16
C ASN A 16 -3.50 5.09 7.58
N ASP A 17 -4.04 4.02 8.18
CA ASP A 17 -3.65 3.54 9.51
C ASP A 17 -3.34 2.03 9.43
N LEU A 18 -2.07 1.67 9.62
CA LEU A 18 -1.63 0.27 9.50
C LEU A 18 -2.30 -0.65 10.53
N ALA A 19 -2.57 -0.15 11.74
CA ALA A 19 -3.23 -0.92 12.78
C ALA A 19 -4.72 -1.12 12.44
N SER A 20 -5.38 -0.11 11.89
CA SER A 20 -6.76 -0.22 11.38
C SER A 20 -6.85 -1.25 10.27
N VAL A 21 -5.96 -1.19 9.27
CA VAL A 21 -5.89 -2.14 8.16
C VAL A 21 -5.68 -3.56 8.68
N TYR A 22 -4.68 -3.77 9.55
CA TYR A 22 -4.37 -5.11 10.06
C TYR A 22 -5.52 -5.71 10.86
N SER A 23 -6.01 -4.98 11.87
CA SER A 23 -7.06 -5.47 12.78
C SER A 23 -8.38 -5.76 12.04
N THR A 24 -8.77 -4.88 11.13
CA THR A 24 -10.00 -5.04 10.34
C THR A 24 -9.87 -6.17 9.32
N THR A 25 -8.72 -6.29 8.64
CA THR A 25 -8.45 -7.39 7.71
C THR A 25 -8.49 -8.73 8.44
N LYS A 26 -7.88 -8.80 9.63
CA LYS A 26 -7.92 -9.99 10.48
C LYS A 26 -9.35 -10.36 10.87
N ALA A 27 -10.14 -9.39 11.34
CA ALA A 27 -11.53 -9.62 11.70
C ALA A 27 -12.41 -10.08 10.51
N ALA A 28 -12.16 -9.52 9.32
CA ALA A 28 -12.84 -9.92 8.10
C ALA A 28 -12.50 -11.38 7.72
N ALA A 29 -11.20 -11.72 7.73
CA ALA A 29 -10.74 -13.07 7.43
C ALA A 29 -11.21 -14.12 8.46
N ASP A 30 -11.19 -13.78 9.75
CA ASP A 30 -11.70 -14.63 10.82
C ASP A 30 -13.23 -14.82 10.68
N GLY A 31 -13.96 -13.76 10.33
CA GLY A 31 -15.40 -13.83 10.05
C GLY A 31 -15.75 -14.72 8.85
N ALA A 32 -15.01 -14.59 7.75
CA ALA A 32 -15.18 -15.43 6.57
C ALA A 32 -14.91 -16.92 6.88
N ARG A 33 -13.84 -17.22 7.63
CA ARG A 33 -13.51 -18.58 8.07
C ARG A 33 -14.57 -19.18 8.97
N LEU A 34 -15.05 -18.42 9.96
CA LEU A 34 -16.02 -18.90 10.94
C LEU A 34 -17.38 -19.20 10.32
N ARG A 35 -17.84 -18.33 9.40
CA ARG A 35 -19.17 -18.43 8.79
C ARG A 35 -19.20 -19.19 7.47
N GLY A 36 -18.05 -19.44 6.86
CA GLY A 36 -17.95 -20.09 5.55
C GLY A 36 -18.58 -19.26 4.42
N GLU A 37 -18.61 -17.94 4.55
CA GLU A 37 -19.26 -17.02 3.61
C GLU A 37 -18.31 -15.90 3.17
N PRO A 38 -18.50 -15.33 1.96
CA PRO A 38 -17.70 -14.21 1.51
C PRO A 38 -17.98 -12.95 2.35
N VAL A 39 -16.95 -12.11 2.48
CA VAL A 39 -17.01 -10.81 3.15
C VAL A 39 -16.46 -9.74 2.22
N VAL A 40 -16.87 -8.49 2.45
CA VAL A 40 -16.31 -7.32 1.76
C VAL A 40 -15.44 -6.55 2.74
N LEU A 41 -14.21 -6.22 2.32
CA LEU A 41 -13.32 -5.32 3.04
C LEU A 41 -13.13 -4.05 2.22
N VAL A 42 -13.40 -2.89 2.82
CA VAL A 42 -13.23 -1.57 2.21
C VAL A 42 -12.13 -0.81 2.95
N PHE A 43 -11.16 -0.29 2.21
CA PHE A 43 -10.18 0.65 2.74
C PHE A 43 -10.61 2.07 2.37
N ASP A 44 -10.94 2.84 3.40
CA ASP A 44 -11.31 4.24 3.30
C ASP A 44 -10.07 5.14 3.39
N GLU A 45 -10.18 6.40 3.01
CA GLU A 45 -9.12 7.43 3.12
C GLU A 45 -7.81 7.16 2.37
N ILE A 46 -7.63 6.00 1.74
CA ILE A 46 -6.41 5.67 1.00
C ILE A 46 -6.19 6.65 -0.17
N THR A 47 -5.02 7.28 -0.18
CA THR A 47 -4.70 8.34 -1.15
C THR A 47 -3.68 7.85 -2.18
N ARG A 48 -4.02 7.94 -3.47
CA ARG A 48 -3.06 7.73 -4.56
C ARG A 48 -2.16 8.96 -4.68
N ARG A 49 -1.06 9.01 -3.92
CA ARG A 49 -0.21 10.21 -3.78
C ARG A 49 0.34 10.75 -5.10
N PHE A 50 0.67 9.85 -6.03
CA PHE A 50 1.27 10.18 -7.32
C PHE A 50 0.29 10.02 -8.48
N GLY A 51 0.76 10.37 -9.67
CA GLY A 51 0.02 10.23 -10.92
C GLY A 51 -0.47 8.81 -11.16
N HIS A 52 -1.42 8.68 -12.09
CA HIS A 52 -1.99 7.38 -12.43
C HIS A 52 -0.91 6.36 -12.86
N ALA A 53 0.08 6.84 -13.61
CA ALA A 53 1.20 6.07 -14.15
C ALA A 53 2.38 7.00 -14.43
N ALA A 54 3.52 6.46 -14.87
CA ALA A 54 4.72 7.25 -15.17
C ALA A 54 4.51 8.33 -16.24
N THR A 55 3.57 8.13 -17.17
CA THR A 55 3.23 9.11 -18.22
C THR A 55 2.18 10.13 -17.79
N ASP A 56 1.62 9.98 -16.59
CA ASP A 56 0.56 10.83 -16.08
C ASP A 56 1.13 12.14 -15.54
N ARG A 57 0.56 13.26 -15.99
CA ARG A 57 0.93 14.61 -15.54
C ARG A 57 -0.14 15.12 -14.59
N GLN A 58 0.08 14.99 -13.27
CA GLN A 58 -0.90 15.37 -12.24
C GLN A 58 -1.31 16.84 -12.33
N ASP A 59 -0.36 17.71 -12.65
CA ASP A 59 -0.56 19.17 -12.82
C ASP A 59 -1.50 19.52 -13.98
N ALA A 60 -1.78 18.59 -14.89
CA ALA A 60 -2.74 18.81 -15.96
C ALA A 60 -4.20 18.82 -15.47
N TYR A 61 -4.49 18.30 -14.27
CA TYR A 61 -5.85 18.15 -13.75
C TYR A 61 -5.99 18.36 -12.23
N LEU A 62 -4.90 18.65 -11.52
CA LEU A 62 -4.88 18.99 -10.09
C LEU A 62 -4.18 20.33 -9.86
N THR A 63 -4.58 21.04 -8.81
CA THR A 63 -3.84 22.21 -8.33
C THR A 63 -2.58 21.79 -7.56
N GLU A 64 -1.61 22.70 -7.45
CA GLU A 64 -0.41 22.49 -6.63
C GLU A 64 -0.77 22.14 -5.17
N GLU A 65 -1.79 22.79 -4.62
CA GLU A 65 -2.27 22.54 -3.26
C GLU A 65 -2.84 21.12 -3.10
N GLN A 66 -3.61 20.64 -4.08
CA GLN A 66 -4.12 19.26 -4.08
C GLN A 66 -3.00 18.24 -4.17
N ILE A 67 -1.98 18.49 -5.01
CA ILE A 67 -0.82 17.62 -5.15
C ILE A 67 -0.05 17.56 -3.82
N ALA A 68 0.22 18.71 -3.19
CA ALA A 68 0.89 18.78 -1.90
C ALA A 68 0.10 18.08 -0.78
N GLU A 69 -1.23 18.25 -0.75
CA GLU A 69 -2.09 17.56 0.22
C GLU A 69 -2.05 16.04 0.04
N MET A 70 -2.03 15.56 -1.21
CA MET A 70 -1.90 14.13 -1.51
C MET A 70 -0.53 13.58 -1.13
N GLU A 71 0.55 14.32 -1.42
CA GLU A 71 1.92 13.94 -1.07
C GLU A 71 2.11 13.79 0.45
N ALA A 72 1.53 14.70 1.23
CA ALA A 72 1.61 14.74 2.69
C ALA A 72 0.98 13.52 3.39
N ARG A 73 0.13 12.74 2.70
CA ARG A 73 -0.52 11.53 3.24
C ARG A 73 0.37 10.28 3.18
N ASN A 74 1.67 10.42 3.46
CA ASN A 74 2.59 9.28 3.47
C ASN A 74 2.44 8.44 4.75
N VAL A 75 1.64 7.38 4.64
CA VAL A 75 1.37 6.43 5.72
C VAL A 75 2.65 5.79 6.28
N LEU A 76 3.59 5.41 5.41
CA LEU A 76 4.81 4.72 5.84
C LEU A 76 5.68 5.62 6.72
N ALA A 77 5.84 6.89 6.34
CA ALA A 77 6.62 7.84 7.12
C ALA A 77 6.00 8.05 8.52
N HIS A 78 4.67 8.16 8.59
CA HIS A 78 3.96 8.30 9.85
C HIS A 78 4.14 7.08 10.77
N GLU A 79 4.02 5.88 10.23
CA GLU A 79 4.19 4.66 11.03
C GLU A 79 5.64 4.39 11.43
N CYS A 80 6.62 4.75 10.58
CA CYS A 80 8.03 4.72 10.96
C CYS A 80 8.29 5.63 12.18
N ALA A 81 7.78 6.87 12.17
CA ALA A 81 7.91 7.78 13.30
C ALA A 81 7.24 7.20 14.57
N ARG A 82 6.00 6.72 14.46
CA ARG A 82 5.28 6.08 15.58
C ARG A 82 6.01 4.87 16.14
N ALA A 83 6.56 4.01 15.30
CA ALA A 83 7.29 2.82 15.73
C ALA A 83 8.56 3.19 16.52
N VAL A 84 9.23 4.28 16.14
CA VAL A 84 10.38 4.82 16.89
C VAL A 84 9.93 5.43 18.21
N GLU A 85 8.88 6.26 18.20
CA GLU A 85 8.31 6.88 19.41
C GLU A 85 7.87 5.84 20.44
N GLN A 86 7.37 4.69 19.99
CA GLN A 86 6.93 3.57 20.82
C GLN A 86 8.08 2.62 21.22
N GLY A 87 9.31 2.87 20.76
CA GLY A 87 10.48 2.05 21.07
C GLY A 87 10.50 0.67 20.39
N VAL A 88 9.71 0.46 19.34
CA VAL A 88 9.65 -0.80 18.58
C VAL A 88 10.89 -0.97 17.68
N THR A 89 11.44 0.14 17.21
CA THR A 89 12.62 0.19 16.32
C THR A 89 13.35 1.52 16.55
N THR A 90 14.56 1.67 15.98
CA THR A 90 15.23 2.96 15.89
C THR A 90 15.23 3.50 14.45
N TYR A 91 15.50 4.80 14.27
CA TYR A 91 15.71 5.36 12.93
C TYR A 91 16.93 4.73 12.22
N ALA A 92 17.97 4.34 12.97
CA ALA A 92 19.13 3.67 12.41
C ALA A 92 18.76 2.29 11.85
N ASP A 93 17.96 1.51 12.59
CA ASP A 93 17.48 0.21 12.12
C ASP A 93 16.58 0.35 10.88
N LEU A 94 15.73 1.39 10.84
CA LEU A 94 14.88 1.68 9.68
C LEU A 94 15.71 2.04 8.45
N LEU A 95 16.74 2.88 8.60
CA LEU A 95 17.64 3.23 7.50
C LEU A 95 18.37 1.99 6.98
N GLY A 96 18.93 1.17 7.87
CA GLY A 96 19.57 -0.09 7.47
C GLY A 96 18.62 -1.05 6.73
N ARG A 97 17.34 -1.06 7.08
CA ARG A 97 16.32 -1.83 6.34
C ARG A 97 16.03 -1.26 4.96
N PHE A 98 15.98 0.06 4.81
CA PHE A 98 15.82 0.70 3.50
C PHE A 98 17.03 0.42 2.60
N ASP A 99 18.24 0.51 3.12
CA ASP A 99 19.47 0.21 2.37
C ASP A 99 19.50 -1.25 1.91
N ALA A 100 19.16 -2.19 2.81
CA ALA A 100 19.07 -3.61 2.47
C ALA A 100 17.99 -3.89 1.42
N LEU A 101 16.84 -3.21 1.49
CA LEU A 101 15.77 -3.34 0.50
C LEU A 101 16.20 -2.76 -0.86
N ALA A 102 16.90 -1.62 -0.87
CA ALA A 102 17.42 -1.02 -2.09
C ALA A 102 18.39 -1.97 -2.81
N ALA A 103 19.36 -2.53 -2.09
CA ALA A 103 20.30 -3.51 -2.64
C ALA A 103 19.57 -4.74 -3.20
N MET A 104 18.58 -5.27 -2.47
CA MET A 104 17.78 -6.41 -2.94
C MET A 104 17.01 -6.10 -4.23
N VAL A 105 16.47 -4.89 -4.36
CA VAL A 105 15.73 -4.46 -5.55
C VAL A 105 16.69 -4.28 -6.74
N GLU A 106 17.87 -3.73 -6.52
CA GLU A 106 18.91 -3.59 -7.55
C GLU A 106 19.37 -4.95 -8.08
N ASP A 107 19.70 -5.90 -7.18
CA ASP A 107 20.09 -7.26 -7.55
C ASP A 107 18.98 -7.96 -8.37
N ALA A 108 17.72 -7.81 -7.95
CA ALA A 108 16.57 -8.37 -8.64
C ALA A 108 16.37 -7.73 -10.03
N PHE A 109 16.59 -6.42 -10.14
CA PHE A 109 16.54 -5.71 -11.42
C PHE A 109 17.62 -6.20 -12.37
N ASP A 110 18.86 -6.34 -11.90
CA ASP A 110 19.98 -6.82 -12.71
C ASP A 110 19.72 -8.24 -13.22
N ALA A 111 19.25 -9.13 -12.35
CA ALA A 111 18.86 -10.49 -12.74
C ALA A 111 17.77 -10.47 -13.83
N ALA A 112 16.68 -9.72 -13.63
CA ALA A 112 15.59 -9.60 -14.61
C ALA A 112 16.06 -8.94 -15.92
N SER A 113 17.02 -8.02 -15.86
CA SER A 113 17.57 -7.35 -17.04
C SER A 113 18.32 -8.33 -17.95
N LEU A 114 18.99 -9.33 -17.36
CA LEU A 114 19.76 -10.37 -18.05
C LEU A 114 18.89 -11.51 -18.60
N GLU A 115 17.62 -11.60 -18.20
CA GLU A 115 16.71 -12.63 -18.73
C GLU A 115 16.58 -12.52 -20.26
N PRO A 116 16.59 -13.67 -20.99
CA PRO A 116 16.40 -13.68 -22.43
C PRO A 116 15.15 -12.92 -22.85
N LYS A 117 15.31 -11.95 -23.75
CA LYS A 117 14.18 -11.17 -24.27
C LYS A 117 13.45 -11.97 -25.34
N VAL A 118 12.15 -11.75 -25.43
CA VAL A 118 11.30 -12.34 -26.47
C VAL A 118 11.82 -11.87 -27.83
N ALA A 119 12.48 -12.77 -28.56
CA ALA A 119 13.14 -12.46 -29.83
C ALA A 119 12.22 -12.67 -31.05
N SER A 120 11.08 -13.31 -30.86
CA SER A 120 10.06 -13.50 -31.91
C SER A 120 8.66 -13.60 -31.30
N ARG A 121 7.63 -13.35 -32.11
CA ARG A 121 6.23 -13.32 -31.68
C ARG A 121 5.60 -14.71 -31.52
N GLU A 122 6.26 -15.77 -31.96
CA GLU A 122 5.75 -17.14 -31.88
C GLU A 122 6.05 -17.73 -30.50
N ALA A 123 5.07 -17.61 -29.60
CA ALA A 123 4.95 -18.35 -28.35
C ALA A 123 3.48 -18.76 -28.18
#